data_AF-A0A7C0WPP5-F1
#
_entry.id   AF-A0A7C0WPP5-F1
#
_cell.length_a   1.000
_cell.length_b   1.000
_cell.length_c   1.000
_cell.angle_alpha   90.00
_cell.angle_beta   90.00
_cell.angle_gamma   90.00
#
_symmetry.space_group_name_H-M   'P 1'
#
loop_
_entity.id
_entity.type
_entity.pdbx_description
1 polymer ?
#
loop_
_entity_poly.entity_id
_entity_poly.type
_entity_poly.pdbx_seq_one_letter_code
_entity_poly.pdbx_strand_id
1 'polypeptide(L)'
;MPGIVGFARDWRIVWLLLGIAAFIATVWNIITVSFRQAIIPDDLLGRVNSVYRFVSWGMLPAGVITGGLVVRATEVAAGRDLALRMPYLVAAIFTLGVALWARPKLTTEKLEVARAEGDAARKERDAAKGDTPDTGG
;
A
#
# COMPACT_ATOMS: atom_id res chain seq x y z
N MET A 1 -4.52 12.39 2.83
CA MET A 1 -4.93 13.80 2.60
C MET A 1 -6.01 14.24 3.60
N PRO A 2 -5.73 14.39 4.91
CA PRO A 2 -6.79 14.67 5.89
C PRO A 2 -6.99 16.16 6.21
N GLY A 3 -5.97 17.02 6.00
CA GLY A 3 -6.04 18.44 6.38
C GLY A 3 -6.94 19.30 5.49
N ILE A 4 -7.15 18.91 4.23
CA ILE A 4 -7.92 19.70 3.25
C ILE A 4 -9.43 19.44 3.37
N VAL A 5 -9.82 18.21 3.74
CA VAL A 5 -11.23 17.82 3.91
C VAL A 5 -11.88 18.54 5.11
N GLY A 6 -11.09 18.89 6.14
CA GLY A 6 -11.59 19.61 7.32
C GLY A 6 -11.84 21.11 7.12
N PHE A 7 -11.31 21.72 6.05
CA PHE A 7 -11.48 23.16 5.76
C PHE A 7 -12.36 23.43 4.52
N ALA A 8 -12.51 22.46 3.62
CA ALA A 8 -13.40 22.56 2.48
C ALA A 8 -14.86 22.38 2.92
N ARG A 9 -15.53 23.48 3.26
CA ARG A 9 -16.97 23.52 3.60
C ARG A 9 -17.86 23.08 2.43
N ASP A 10 -17.30 23.01 1.22
CA ASP A 10 -17.95 22.54 0.01
C ASP A 10 -17.87 21.02 -0.15
N TRP A 11 -19.02 20.36 0.04
CA TRP A 11 -19.21 18.92 -0.17
C TRP A 11 -18.73 18.44 -1.55
N ARG A 12 -18.75 19.32 -2.56
CA ARG A 12 -18.27 19.04 -3.93
C ARG A 12 -16.77 18.75 -3.97
N ILE A 13 -15.96 19.51 -3.24
CA ILE A 13 -14.51 19.33 -3.17
C ILE A 13 -14.19 18.02 -2.46
N VAL A 14 -14.90 17.73 -1.35
CA VAL A 14 -14.77 16.47 -0.64
C VAL A 14 -15.12 15.29 -1.55
N TRP A 15 -16.24 15.38 -2.28
CA TRP A 15 -16.67 14.34 -3.21
C TRP A 15 -15.65 14.10 -4.33
N LEU A 16 -15.13 15.17 -4.94
CA LEU A 16 -14.12 15.07 -5.99
C LEU A 16 -12.81 14.46 -5.47
N LEU A 17 -12.33 14.89 -4.31
CA LEU A 17 -11.12 14.33 -3.68
C LEU A 17 -11.29 12.85 -3.32
N LEU A 18 -12.45 12.46 -2.78
CA LEU A 18 -12.77 11.06 -2.49
C LEU A 18 -12.86 10.23 -3.78
N GLY A 19 -13.46 10.77 -4.83
CA GLY A 19 -13.53 10.11 -6.15
C GLY A 19 -12.14 9.84 -6.73
N ILE A 20 -11.25 10.85 -6.72
CA ILE A 20 -9.87 10.70 -7.16
C ILE A 20 -9.13 9.67 -6.30
N ALA A 21 -9.28 9.74 -4.97
CA ALA A 21 -8.65 8.80 -4.06
C ALA A 21 -9.11 7.36 -4.30
N ALA A 22 -10.41 7.14 -4.51
CA ALA A 22 -10.98 5.83 -4.81
C ALA A 22 -10.50 5.27 -6.15
N PHE A 23 -10.39 6.13 -7.18
CA PHE A 23 -9.84 5.75 -8.46
C PHE A 23 -8.37 5.32 -8.33
N ILE A 24 -7.54 6.14 -7.68
CA ILE A 24 -6.12 5.83 -7.44
C ILE A 24 -5.98 4.53 -6.64
N ALA A 25 -6.79 4.34 -5.59
CA ALA A 25 -6.80 3.12 -4.80
C ALA A 25 -7.18 1.89 -5.64
N THR A 26 -8.14 2.01 -6.54
CA THR A 26 -8.54 0.93 -7.45
C THR A 26 -7.39 0.57 -8.39
N VAL A 27 -6.79 1.56 -9.06
CA VAL A 27 -5.64 1.36 -9.96
C VAL A 27 -4.48 0.70 -9.20
N TRP A 28 -4.18 1.18 -7.99
CA TRP A 28 -3.17 0.60 -7.11
C TRP A 28 -3.45 -0.88 -6.79
N ASN A 29 -4.70 -1.21 -6.43
CA ASN A 29 -5.08 -2.60 -6.15
C ASN A 29 -4.89 -3.50 -7.37
N ILE A 30 -5.26 -3.04 -8.57
CA ILE A 30 -5.07 -3.80 -9.81
C ILE A 30 -3.58 -4.04 -10.04
N ILE A 31 -2.74 -2.99 -10.01
CA ILE A 31 -1.31 -3.12 -10.27
C ILE A 31 -0.65 -4.07 -9.25
N THR A 32 -0.91 -3.90 -7.96
CA THR A 32 -0.25 -4.70 -6.90
C THR A 32 -0.70 -6.15 -6.86
N VAL A 33 -1.95 -6.44 -7.22
CA VAL A 33 -2.44 -7.82 -7.34
C VAL A 33 -1.86 -8.47 -8.59
N SER A 34 -1.94 -7.82 -9.75
CA SER A 34 -1.39 -8.34 -11.01
C SER A 34 0.11 -8.60 -10.91
N PHE A 35 0.85 -7.71 -10.24
CA PHE A 35 2.28 -7.91 -10.00
C PHE A 35 2.58 -9.14 -9.15
N ARG A 36 1.82 -9.35 -8.05
CA ARG A 36 1.97 -10.55 -7.22
C ARG A 36 1.63 -11.82 -7.99
N GLN A 37 0.59 -11.80 -8.80
CA GLN A 37 0.22 -12.93 -9.66
C GLN A 37 1.30 -13.24 -10.70
N ALA A 38 2.01 -12.21 -11.19
CA ALA A 38 3.08 -12.40 -12.18
C ALA A 38 4.33 -13.05 -11.59
N ILE A 39 4.69 -12.74 -10.34
CA ILE A 39 5.99 -13.13 -9.75
C ILE A 39 5.87 -14.32 -8.79
N ILE A 40 4.72 -14.53 -8.15
CA ILE A 40 4.57 -15.57 -7.14
C ILE A 40 4.02 -16.86 -7.78
N PRO A 41 4.65 -18.03 -7.53
CA PRO A 41 4.14 -19.33 -7.97
C PRO A 41 2.73 -19.64 -7.47
N ASP A 42 1.91 -20.29 -8.30
CA ASP A 42 0.48 -20.52 -8.03
C ASP A 42 0.22 -21.28 -6.72
N ASP A 43 1.09 -22.22 -6.36
CA ASP A 43 1.04 -23.00 -5.13
C ASP A 43 1.34 -22.17 -3.87
N LEU A 44 2.08 -21.07 -4.01
CA LEU A 44 2.44 -20.17 -2.91
C LEU A 44 1.54 -18.93 -2.81
N LEU A 45 0.73 -18.63 -3.83
CA LEU A 45 -0.13 -17.44 -3.87
C LEU A 45 -1.05 -17.33 -2.65
N GLY A 46 -1.65 -18.45 -2.22
CA GLY A 46 -2.53 -18.48 -1.04
C GLY A 46 -1.79 -18.12 0.26
N ARG A 47 -0.58 -18.65 0.45
CA ARG A 47 0.24 -18.38 1.63
C ARG A 47 0.71 -16.93 1.66
N VAL A 48 1.21 -16.41 0.54
CA VAL A 48 1.67 -15.02 0.45
C VAL A 48 0.52 -14.03 0.65
N ASN A 49 -0.65 -14.31 0.09
CA ASN A 49 -1.81 -13.44 0.27
C ASN A 49 -2.28 -13.37 1.73
N SER A 50 -2.25 -14.50 2.45
CA SER A 50 -2.59 -14.54 3.87
C SER A 50 -1.59 -13.76 4.74
N VAL A 51 -0.29 -13.95 4.53
CA VAL A 51 0.75 -13.18 5.24
C VAL A 51 0.65 -11.69 4.95
N TYR A 52 0.46 -11.32 3.68
CA TYR A 52 0.26 -9.93 3.27
C TYR A 52 -0.94 -9.31 3.99
N ARG A 53 -2.09 -10.00 4.04
CA ARG A 53 -3.29 -9.51 4.74
C ARG A 53 -3.07 -9.42 6.24
N PHE A 54 -2.42 -10.41 6.84
CA PHE A 54 -2.11 -10.40 8.27
C PHE A 54 -1.27 -9.19 8.65
N VAL A 55 -0.19 -8.91 7.90
CA VAL A 55 0.65 -7.73 8.16
C VAL A 55 -0.11 -6.43 7.87
N SER A 56 -0.82 -6.35 6.73
CA SER A 56 -1.52 -5.14 6.30
C SER A 56 -2.63 -4.72 7.27
N TRP A 57 -3.48 -5.67 7.67
CA TRP A 57 -4.60 -5.40 8.58
C TRP A 57 -4.18 -5.51 10.05
N GLY A 58 -3.22 -6.37 10.37
CA GLY A 58 -2.70 -6.56 11.73
C GLY A 58 -1.88 -5.40 12.26
N MET A 59 -1.40 -4.50 11.38
CA MET A 59 -0.77 -3.24 11.80
C MET A 59 -1.78 -2.13 12.12
N LEU A 60 -3.07 -2.29 11.80
CA LEU A 60 -4.09 -1.27 12.10
C LEU A 60 -4.20 -0.96 13.61
N PRO A 61 -4.28 -1.95 14.52
CA PRO A 61 -4.34 -1.67 15.95
C PRO A 61 -3.16 -0.85 16.44
N ALA A 62 -1.94 -1.15 15.95
CA ALA A 62 -0.74 -0.39 16.29
C ALA A 62 -0.84 1.07 15.84
N GLY A 63 -1.36 1.31 14.63
CA GLY A 63 -1.61 2.66 14.11
C GLY A 63 -2.65 3.43 14.95
N VAL A 64 -3.74 2.77 15.35
CA VAL A 64 -4.79 3.38 16.20
C VAL A 64 -4.25 3.73 17.59
N ILE A 65 -3.49 2.83 18.23
CA ILE A 65 -2.86 3.09 19.53
C ILE A 65 -1.90 4.28 19.44
N THR A 66 -1.04 4.29 18.41
CA THR A 66 -0.09 5.37 18.19
C THR A 66 -0.80 6.71 17.96
N GLY A 67 -1.86 6.72 17.14
CA GLY A 67 -2.70 7.90 16.91
C GLY A 67 -3.34 8.41 18.20
N GLY A 68 -3.90 7.51 19.02
CA GLY A 68 -4.49 7.85 20.32
C GLY A 68 -3.46 8.43 21.31
N LEU A 69 -2.24 7.90 21.33
CA LEU A 69 -1.15 8.45 22.13
C LEU A 69 -0.74 9.86 21.68
N VAL A 70 -0.70 10.11 20.37
CA VAL A 70 -0.43 11.44 19.81
C VAL A 70 -1.51 12.45 20.22
N VAL A 71 -2.79 12.06 20.17
CA VAL A 71 -3.90 12.89 20.65
C VAL A 71 -3.72 13.20 22.13
N ARG A 72 -3.54 12.17 22.98
CA ARG A 72 -3.40 12.33 24.44
C ARG A 72 -2.22 13.25 24.81
N ALA A 73 -1.07 13.06 24.16
CA ALA A 73 0.12 13.88 24.43
C ALA A 73 -0.08 15.34 24.02
N THR A 74 -0.76 15.58 22.91
CA THR A 74 -1.03 16.94 22.42
C THR A 74 -2.14 17.62 23.23
N GLU A 75 -3.15 16.88 23.67
CA GLU A 75 -4.27 17.41 24.46
C GLU A 75 -3.79 18.05 25.76
N VAL A 76 -2.82 17.43 26.42
CA VAL A 76 -2.20 17.96 27.65
C VAL A 76 -1.44 19.28 27.41
N ALA A 77 -0.90 19.49 26.20
CA ALA A 77 -0.02 20.61 25.90
C ALA A 77 -0.70 21.79 25.18
N ALA A 78 -1.72 21.54 24.35
CA ALA A 78 -2.20 22.53 23.36
C ALA A 78 -3.73 22.56 23.17
N GLY A 79 -4.50 21.85 24.01
CA GLY A 79 -5.96 21.85 23.96
C GLY A 79 -6.56 20.92 22.90
N ARG A 80 -7.87 20.68 23.02
CA ARG A 80 -8.58 19.57 22.33
C ARG A 80 -8.71 19.77 20.82
N ASP A 81 -8.88 21.00 20.34
CA ASP A 81 -8.97 21.32 18.91
C ASP A 81 -7.69 21.01 18.14
N LEU A 82 -6.53 21.30 18.73
CA LEU A 82 -5.24 20.99 18.09
C LEU A 82 -4.92 19.51 18.20
N ALA A 83 -5.25 18.88 19.33
CA ALA A 83 -5.04 17.44 19.56
C ALA A 83 -5.71 16.56 18.50
N LEU A 84 -6.90 16.93 18.01
CA LEU A 84 -7.60 16.22 16.93
C LEU A 84 -6.93 16.36 15.56
N ARG A 85 -6.13 17.41 15.33
CA ARG A 85 -5.45 17.68 14.05
C ARG A 85 -4.05 17.06 13.98
N MET A 86 -3.38 16.88 15.13
CA MET A 86 -2.00 16.39 15.18
C MET A 86 -1.79 14.98 14.60
N PRO A 87 -2.68 13.99 14.78
CA PRO A 87 -2.49 12.68 14.16
C PRO A 87 -2.37 12.77 12.62
N TYR A 88 -3.11 13.69 12.01
CA TYR A 88 -3.06 13.91 10.58
C TYR A 88 -1.77 14.59 10.11
N LEU A 89 -1.23 15.51 10.91
CA LEU A 89 0.08 16.14 10.65
C LEU A 89 1.22 15.16 10.83
N VAL A 90 1.22 14.39 11.93
CA VAL A 90 2.22 13.33 12.20
C VAL A 90 2.19 12.29 11.08
N ALA A 91 1.01 11.84 10.66
CA ALA A 91 0.88 10.94 9.52
C ALA A 91 1.41 11.55 8.22
N ALA A 92 1.11 12.83 7.94
CA ALA A 92 1.61 13.50 6.73
C ALA A 92 3.13 13.61 6.72
N ILE A 93 3.77 13.99 7.84
CA ILE A 93 5.22 14.06 7.98
C ILE A 93 5.84 12.66 7.81
N PHE A 94 5.26 11.65 8.47
CA PHE A 94 5.74 10.27 8.35
C PHE A 94 5.66 9.76 6.92
N THR A 95 4.52 9.93 6.25
CA THR A 95 4.34 9.53 4.85
C THR A 95 5.28 10.29 3.92
N LEU A 96 5.50 11.60 4.14
CA LEU A 96 6.46 12.38 3.36
C LEU A 96 7.89 11.90 3.59
N GLY A 97 8.28 11.61 4.84
CA GLY A 97 9.60 11.06 5.17
C GLY A 97 9.84 9.71 4.48
N VAL A 98 8.86 8.80 4.53
CA VAL A 98 8.91 7.52 3.84
C VAL A 98 8.96 7.72 2.32
N ALA A 99 8.18 8.64 1.76
CA ALA A 99 8.18 8.93 0.32
C ALA A 99 9.53 9.49 -0.15
N LEU A 100 10.12 10.43 0.60
CA LEU A 100 11.43 10.99 0.31
C LEU A 100 12.54 9.94 0.42
N TRP A 101 12.44 9.03 1.40
CA TRP A 101 13.37 7.91 1.55
C TRP A 101 13.18 6.83 0.48
N ALA A 102 11.95 6.58 0.04
CA ALA A 102 11.62 5.57 -0.97
C ALA A 102 11.94 6.05 -2.40
N ARG A 103 11.90 7.36 -2.67
CA ARG A 103 12.27 7.96 -3.97
C ARG A 103 13.57 7.42 -4.57
N PRO A 104 14.73 7.44 -3.87
CA PRO A 104 15.97 6.90 -4.42
C PRO A 104 16.01 5.37 -4.54
N LYS A 105 15.05 4.65 -3.94
CA LYS A 105 14.96 3.18 -4.04
C LYS A 105 14.06 2.72 -5.19
N LEU A 106 13.20 3.59 -5.71
CA LEU A 106 12.24 3.32 -6.80
C LEU A 106 12.72 3.86 -8.16
N THR A 107 14.02 3.79 -8.43
CA THR A 107 14.59 4.20 -9.71
C THR A 107 14.12 3.26 -10.83
N THR A 108 13.77 3.82 -11.99
CA THR A 108 13.21 3.13 -13.17
C THR A 108 13.98 1.85 -13.55
N GLU A 109 15.30 1.88 -13.42
CA GLU A 109 16.20 0.75 -13.68
C GLU A 109 15.87 -0.48 -12.81
N LYS A 110 15.51 -0.30 -11.53
CA LYS A 110 15.13 -1.41 -10.64
C LYS A 110 13.73 -1.97 -10.94
N LEU A 111 12.84 -1.12 -11.44
CA LEU A 111 11.52 -1.53 -11.92
C LEU A 111 11.64 -2.38 -13.19
N GLU A 112 12.55 -2.02 -14.10
CA GLU A 112 12.83 -2.78 -15.32
C GLU A 112 13.50 -4.12 -15.01
N VAL A 113 14.50 -4.14 -14.10
CA VAL A 113 15.14 -5.39 -13.66
C VAL A 113 14.13 -6.33 -12.98
N ALA A 114 13.30 -5.84 -12.06
CA ALA A 114 12.27 -6.65 -11.41
C ALA A 114 11.22 -7.19 -12.42
N ARG A 115 10.94 -6.43 -13.48
CA ARG A 115 10.06 -6.86 -14.57
C ARG A 115 10.71 -7.95 -15.42
N ALA A 116 11.98 -7.78 -15.77
CA ALA A 116 12.76 -8.75 -16.53
C ALA A 116 12.92 -10.08 -15.77
N GLU A 117 13.18 -10.02 -14.46
CA GLU A 117 13.23 -11.19 -13.57
C GLU A 117 11.88 -11.92 -13.50
N GLY A 118 10.77 -11.17 -13.40
CA GLY A 118 9.42 -11.75 -13.42
C GLY A 118 9.09 -12.44 -14.75
N ASP A 119 9.43 -11.81 -15.87
CA ASP A 119 9.22 -12.40 -17.21
C ASP A 119 10.11 -13.63 -17.44
N ALA A 120 11.34 -13.63 -16.92
CA ALA A 120 12.26 -14.78 -16.98
C ALA A 120 11.76 -15.95 -16.13
N ALA A 121 11.36 -15.70 -14.88
CA ALA A 121 10.81 -16.72 -13.98
C ALA A 121 9.52 -17.34 -14.55
N ARG A 122 8.68 -16.55 -15.24
CA ARG A 122 7.51 -17.07 -15.95
C ARG A 122 7.90 -18.00 -17.09
N LYS A 123 8.88 -17.63 -17.92
CA LYS A 123 9.36 -18.47 -19.02
C LYS A 123 9.94 -19.80 -18.53
N GLU A 124 10.70 -19.78 -17.44
CA GLU A 124 11.23 -21.01 -16.82
C GLU A 124 10.10 -21.92 -16.31
N ARG A 125 9.07 -21.35 -15.66
CA ARG A 125 7.89 -22.13 -15.24
C ARG A 125 7.12 -22.73 -16.41
N ASP A 126 6.89 -21.94 -17.46
CA ASP A 126 6.16 -22.41 -18.65
C ASP A 126 6.95 -23.53 -19.36
N ALA A 127 8.29 -23.42 -19.41
CA ALA A 127 9.17 -24.47 -19.93
C ALA A 127 9.16 -25.74 -19.06
N ALA A 128 9.25 -25.61 -17.73
CA ALA A 128 9.20 -26.75 -16.80
C ALA A 128 7.86 -27.48 -16.83
N LYS A 129 6.75 -26.76 -17.07
CA LYS A 129 5.41 -27.35 -17.20
C LYS A 129 5.23 -28.09 -18.53
N GLY A 130 5.83 -27.58 -19.60
CA GLY A 130 5.81 -28.19 -20.94
C GLY A 130 6.65 -29.45 -21.11
N ASP A 131 7.61 -29.70 -20.21
CA ASP A 131 8.46 -30.91 -20.21
C ASP A 131 7.88 -32.06 -19.36
N THR A 132 6.73 -31.85 -18.71
CA THR A 132 6.01 -32.93 -18.04
C THR A 132 5.35 -33.80 -19.13
N PRO A 133 5.76 -35.07 -19.31
CA PRO A 133 5.11 -35.94 -20.27
C PRO A 133 3.63 -36.02 -19.94
N ASP A 134 2.77 -35.92 -20.96
CA ASP A 134 1.34 -36.23 -20.84
C ASP A 134 1.19 -37.69 -20.42
N THR A 135 1.24 -37.95 -19.12
CA THR A 135 0.77 -39.20 -18.54
C THR A 135 -0.74 -39.10 -18.40
N GLY A 136 -1.41 -39.05 -19.55
CA GLY A 136 -2.84 -39.19 -19.67
C GLY A 136 -3.28 -40.54 -19.13
N GLY A 137 -4.30 -40.51 -18.27
CA GLY A 137 -5.09 -41.64 -17.80
C GLY A 137 -6.55 -41.23 -17.74
#